data_AF-A0A1Q3ECF5-F1
#
_entry.id   AF-A0A1Q3ECF5-F1
#
_cell.length_a   1.000
_cell.length_b   1.000
_cell.length_c   1.000
_cell.angle_alpha   90.00
_cell.angle_beta   90.00
_cell.angle_gamma   90.00
#
_symmetry.space_group_name_H-M   'P 1'
#
loop_
_entity.id
_entity.type
_entity.pdbx_description
1 polymer ?
#
loop_
_entity_poly.entity_id
_entity_poly.type
_entity_poly.pdbx_seq_one_letter_code
_entity_poly.pdbx_strand_id
1 'polypeptide(L)'
;MPQLRVLAGPDPNHLSSITHLVNTNLPCKVSSDLFDGQIIANIKGFNKDTEYFDRDDRKGVTWSIQVQGRFLQPHSADDILFGNTFERPLHLPWGSGAALKFMSYLDPNLTHDLTSQTKPWALSPLVATMPHFAHSHKSRPPKFPSSSSLTDDNSQLSLAFHEEDEDADSPLSSASSSTSSLSSGSSIHSGDSGNSSSSSSSRKSHSSNGSTSSKIKSLSKIRRGGGHSMSRNGNGAPPPVNLHTAAQRRSYFSVSKNRKSVVFGPEDIITTDFCYGFLEFAPSLTLRLPGGISFDLLRYWDGQPVRFMCCERKASNVSRSDSEPWGMSFWCVAIEMVD
;
A
#
# COMPACT_ATOMS: atom_id res chain seq x y z
N MET A 1 18.61 -29.32 7.98
CA MET A 1 17.24 -28.79 7.76
C MET A 1 17.42 -27.30 7.69
N PRO A 2 16.95 -26.63 6.63
CA PRO A 2 17.16 -25.20 6.50
C PRO A 2 16.54 -24.49 7.72
N GLN A 3 17.35 -23.66 8.39
CA GLN A 3 16.94 -22.87 9.53
C GLN A 3 16.32 -21.56 9.05
N LEU A 4 15.34 -21.06 9.77
CA LEU A 4 14.76 -19.74 9.50
C LEU A 4 15.62 -18.68 10.20
N ARG A 5 15.98 -17.62 9.48
CA ARG A 5 16.61 -16.43 10.04
C ARG A 5 15.68 -15.24 9.84
N VAL A 6 15.48 -14.49 10.91
CA VAL A 6 14.66 -13.27 10.92
C VAL A 6 15.57 -12.09 11.22
N LEU A 7 15.45 -11.07 10.37
CA LEU A 7 16.23 -9.84 10.39
C LEU A 7 15.32 -8.64 10.54
N ALA A 8 15.76 -7.59 11.24
CA ALA A 8 15.06 -6.32 11.30
C ALA A 8 16.03 -5.13 11.36
N GLY A 9 15.59 -3.99 10.84
CA GLY A 9 16.38 -2.75 10.81
C GLY A 9 15.63 -1.58 10.16
N PRO A 10 16.25 -0.39 10.10
CA PRO A 10 15.63 0.80 9.54
C PRO A 10 15.45 0.73 8.02
N ASP A 11 16.28 -0.04 7.32
CA ASP A 11 16.20 -0.23 5.87
C ASP A 11 16.79 -1.59 5.45
N PRO A 12 16.60 -2.01 4.19
CA PRO A 12 17.06 -3.32 3.72
C PRO A 12 18.58 -3.55 3.73
N ASN A 13 19.39 -2.50 3.81
CA ASN A 13 20.86 -2.60 3.84
C ASN A 13 21.42 -2.59 5.27
N HIS A 14 20.63 -2.16 6.26
CA HIS A 14 21.03 -2.07 7.67
C HIS A 14 20.22 -3.01 8.56
N LEU A 15 20.17 -4.30 8.21
CA LEU A 15 19.43 -5.31 8.95
C LEU A 15 20.31 -6.05 9.97
N SER A 16 19.76 -6.30 11.17
CA SER A 16 20.38 -7.09 12.23
C SER A 16 19.57 -8.34 12.54
N SER A 17 20.23 -9.43 12.97
CA SER A 17 19.52 -10.68 13.28
C SER A 17 18.72 -10.55 14.58
N ILE A 18 17.41 -10.77 14.48
CA ILE A 18 16.47 -10.80 15.60
C ILE A 18 15.93 -12.21 15.85
N THR A 19 16.52 -13.22 15.21
CA THR A 19 16.08 -14.63 15.26
C THR A 19 15.91 -15.14 16.70
N HIS A 20 16.79 -14.72 17.61
CA HIS A 20 16.74 -15.08 19.03
C HIS A 20 15.59 -14.42 19.81
N LEU A 21 14.97 -13.37 19.27
CA LEU A 21 13.82 -12.66 19.86
C LEU A 21 12.48 -13.21 19.36
N VAL A 22 12.45 -13.97 18.26
CA VAL A 22 11.22 -14.52 17.70
C VAL A 22 10.52 -15.40 18.73
N ASN A 23 9.21 -15.21 18.91
CA ASN A 23 8.36 -15.91 19.89
C ASN A 23 8.71 -15.64 21.37
N THR A 24 9.57 -14.67 21.69
CA THR A 24 9.93 -14.34 23.08
C THR A 24 9.10 -13.21 23.69
N ASN A 25 8.30 -12.52 22.87
CA ASN A 25 7.62 -11.28 23.24
C ASN A 25 8.58 -10.16 23.70
N LEU A 26 9.85 -10.21 23.28
CA LEU A 26 10.82 -9.13 23.48
C LEU A 26 10.95 -8.32 22.17
N PRO A 27 10.82 -6.99 22.21
CA PRO A 27 10.96 -6.16 21.03
C PRO A 27 12.42 -5.95 20.62
N CYS A 28 12.66 -5.86 19.31
CA CYS A 28 13.86 -5.29 18.72
C CYS A 28 13.64 -3.79 18.48
N LYS A 29 14.58 -2.93 18.91
CA LYS A 29 14.52 -1.50 18.60
C LYS A 29 14.95 -1.22 17.16
N VAL A 30 14.21 -0.35 16.47
CA VAL A 30 14.56 0.19 15.15
C VAL A 30 14.52 1.71 15.22
N SER A 31 15.61 2.36 14.81
CA SER A 31 15.75 3.81 14.88
C SER A 31 16.56 4.33 13.69
N SER A 32 16.11 5.43 13.12
CA SER A 32 16.75 6.21 12.05
C SER A 32 16.35 7.69 12.19
N ASP A 33 16.78 8.53 11.26
CA ASP A 33 16.36 9.94 11.19
C ASP A 33 14.89 10.12 10.78
N LEU A 34 14.23 9.05 10.29
CA LEU A 34 12.85 9.09 9.79
C LEU A 34 11.86 8.38 10.73
N PHE A 35 12.32 7.40 11.51
CA PHE A 35 11.44 6.56 12.32
C PHE A 35 12.14 6.12 13.61
N ASP A 36 11.41 6.16 14.73
CA ASP A 36 11.83 5.56 15.99
C ASP A 36 10.73 4.61 16.48
N GLY A 37 11.10 3.36 16.72
CA GLY A 37 10.14 2.33 17.07
C GLY A 37 10.76 0.98 17.46
N GLN A 38 9.89 -0.01 17.50
CA GLN A 38 10.18 -1.34 18.02
C GLN A 38 9.38 -2.38 17.24
N ILE A 39 9.98 -3.56 17.05
CA ILE A 39 9.43 -4.66 16.24
C ILE A 39 9.40 -5.96 17.05
N ILE A 40 8.30 -6.71 16.96
CA ILE A 40 8.17 -8.08 17.46
C ILE A 40 7.77 -8.98 16.29
N ALA A 41 8.40 -10.15 16.19
CA ALA A 41 8.02 -11.18 15.23
C ALA A 41 7.60 -12.45 15.98
N ASN A 42 6.45 -13.02 15.58
CA ASN A 42 6.01 -14.34 16.01
C ASN A 42 5.83 -15.24 14.79
N ILE A 43 6.33 -16.48 14.86
CA ILE A 43 6.25 -17.46 13.77
C ILE A 43 5.91 -18.83 14.36
N LYS A 44 4.78 -19.41 13.96
CA LYS A 44 4.29 -20.67 14.51
C LYS A 44 5.22 -21.82 14.11
N GLY A 45 5.53 -22.70 15.06
CA GLY A 45 6.41 -23.86 14.83
C GLY A 45 7.90 -23.51 14.72
N PHE A 46 8.31 -22.30 15.10
CA PHE A 46 9.70 -21.87 15.10
C PHE A 46 10.22 -21.60 16.51
N ASN A 47 11.43 -22.08 16.85
CA ASN A 47 12.05 -21.99 18.18
C ASN A 47 11.19 -22.54 19.33
N LYS A 48 10.39 -21.66 19.95
CA LYS A 48 9.55 -21.92 21.11
C LYS A 48 8.11 -21.55 20.78
N ASP A 49 7.15 -22.23 21.42
CA ASP A 49 5.76 -21.81 21.37
C ASP A 49 5.60 -20.45 22.06
N THR A 50 4.64 -19.66 21.57
CA THR A 50 4.31 -18.34 22.09
C THR A 50 2.82 -18.29 22.36
N GLU A 51 2.44 -17.73 23.51
CA GLU A 51 1.04 -17.53 23.89
C GLU A 51 0.24 -16.76 22.83
N TYR A 52 0.92 -15.99 21.96
CA TYR A 52 0.30 -15.19 20.91
C TYR A 52 -0.64 -16.01 20.03
N PHE A 53 -0.26 -17.25 19.66
CA PHE A 53 -1.06 -18.12 18.80
C PHE A 53 -2.18 -18.86 19.53
N ASP A 54 -2.14 -18.88 20.87
CA ASP A 54 -3.13 -19.55 21.72
C ASP A 54 -4.30 -18.63 22.10
N ARG A 55 -4.17 -17.31 21.85
CA ARG A 55 -5.23 -16.33 22.11
C ARG A 55 -6.45 -16.63 21.24
N ASP A 56 -7.64 -16.51 21.83
CA ASP A 56 -8.90 -16.81 21.16
C ASP A 56 -9.10 -15.99 19.88
N ASP A 57 -8.62 -14.74 19.88
CA ASP A 57 -8.73 -13.80 18.76
C ASP A 57 -7.56 -13.88 17.76
N ARG A 58 -6.64 -14.84 17.94
CA ARG A 58 -5.54 -15.17 17.02
C ARG A 58 -5.58 -16.61 16.52
N LYS A 59 -6.68 -17.32 16.77
CA LYS A 59 -6.90 -18.66 16.22
C LYS A 59 -6.77 -18.66 14.70
N GLY A 60 -5.95 -19.57 14.19
CA GLY A 60 -5.67 -19.70 12.76
C GLY A 60 -4.54 -18.80 12.24
N VAL A 61 -4.06 -17.82 13.01
CA VAL A 61 -2.87 -17.04 12.66
C VAL A 61 -1.62 -17.93 12.77
N THR A 62 -0.71 -17.81 11.82
CA THR A 62 0.52 -18.63 11.74
C THR A 62 1.78 -17.79 11.83
N TRP A 63 1.67 -16.47 11.70
CA TRP A 63 2.78 -15.53 11.85
C TRP A 63 2.26 -14.11 12.14
N SER A 64 3.11 -13.27 12.70
CA SER A 64 2.82 -11.88 13.02
C SER A 64 4.09 -11.04 13.00
N ILE A 65 4.00 -9.84 12.42
CA ILE A 65 4.97 -8.76 12.57
C ILE A 65 4.25 -7.59 13.23
N GLN A 66 4.63 -7.29 14.47
CA GLN A 66 4.11 -6.16 15.22
C GLN A 66 5.11 -5.02 15.22
N VAL A 67 4.63 -3.80 15.02
CA VAL A 67 5.47 -2.59 15.08
C VAL A 67 4.79 -1.55 15.94
N GLN A 68 5.54 -0.94 16.86
CA GLN A 68 5.12 0.29 17.54
C GLN A 68 6.19 1.37 17.32
N GLY A 69 5.78 2.55 16.87
CA GLY A 69 6.70 3.66 16.71
C GLY A 69 6.03 4.92 16.20
N ARG A 70 6.85 5.87 15.77
CA ARG A 70 6.44 7.16 15.21
C ARG A 70 7.38 7.58 14.11
N PHE A 71 6.86 8.38 13.20
CA PHE A 71 7.68 9.09 12.24
C PHE A 71 8.29 10.33 12.88
N LEU A 72 9.54 10.63 12.56
CA LEU A 72 10.26 11.79 13.11
C LEU A 72 10.05 13.05 12.27
N GLN A 73 9.38 12.91 11.13
CA GLN A 73 8.95 14.00 10.24
C GLN A 73 7.48 13.79 9.88
N PRO A 74 6.74 14.87 9.53
CA PRO A 74 5.36 14.72 9.07
C PRO A 74 5.29 13.97 7.73
N HIS A 75 4.50 12.89 7.68
CA HIS A 75 4.20 12.15 6.46
C HIS A 75 2.70 11.98 6.28
N SER A 76 2.22 12.27 5.08
CA SER A 76 0.87 11.94 4.65
C SER A 76 0.66 10.42 4.72
N ALA A 77 -0.51 9.99 5.20
CA ALA A 77 -0.88 8.58 5.20
C ALA A 77 -1.02 8.00 3.77
N ASP A 78 -1.12 8.86 2.74
CA ASP A 78 -1.11 8.43 1.33
C ASP A 78 0.29 7.99 0.86
N ASP A 79 1.32 8.54 1.51
CA ASP A 79 2.72 8.35 1.17
C ASP A 79 3.40 7.29 2.02
N ILE A 80 2.73 6.72 3.02
CA ILE A 80 3.30 5.63 3.82
C ILE A 80 2.78 4.30 3.29
N LEU A 81 3.68 3.54 2.68
CA LEU A 81 3.42 2.22 2.11
C LEU A 81 3.93 1.12 3.02
N PHE A 82 3.26 -0.02 2.98
CA PHE A 82 3.72 -1.26 3.56
C PHE A 82 3.43 -2.44 2.65
N GLY A 83 4.32 -3.42 2.63
CA GLY A 83 4.12 -4.68 1.94
C GLY A 83 5.44 -5.38 1.64
N ASN A 84 5.50 -6.08 0.52
CA ASN A 84 6.64 -6.91 0.15
C ASN A 84 7.47 -6.33 -0.98
N THR A 85 8.79 -6.45 -0.86
CA THR A 85 9.76 -6.14 -1.90
C THR A 85 10.75 -7.28 -2.08
N PHE A 86 11.24 -7.44 -3.31
CA PHE A 86 12.15 -8.50 -3.72
C PHE A 86 13.32 -7.88 -4.48
N GLU A 87 14.53 -8.42 -4.30
CA GLU A 87 15.74 -7.93 -4.98
C GLU A 87 15.98 -8.62 -6.32
N ARG A 88 15.34 -9.76 -6.55
CA ARG A 88 15.45 -10.54 -7.77
C ARG A 88 14.07 -10.91 -8.32
N PRO A 89 13.95 -11.14 -9.64
CA PRO A 89 12.70 -11.58 -10.26
C PRO A 89 12.08 -12.81 -9.59
N LEU A 90 10.75 -12.88 -9.60
CA LEU A 90 9.99 -14.02 -9.10
C LEU A 90 9.67 -14.99 -10.23
N HIS A 91 9.82 -16.29 -9.97
CA HIS A 91 9.40 -17.34 -10.89
C HIS A 91 7.95 -17.73 -10.60
N LEU A 92 6.99 -16.94 -11.09
CA LEU A 92 5.58 -17.22 -10.84
C LEU A 92 5.10 -18.47 -11.62
N PRO A 93 4.44 -19.44 -10.97
CA PRO A 93 3.94 -20.64 -11.64
C PRO A 93 2.79 -20.33 -12.59
N TRP A 94 2.56 -21.22 -13.55
CA TRP A 94 1.31 -21.25 -14.29
C TRP A 94 0.13 -21.44 -13.31
N GLY A 95 -0.76 -20.45 -13.23
CA GLY A 95 -1.85 -20.41 -12.23
C GLY A 95 -1.69 -19.37 -11.10
N SER A 96 -0.58 -18.60 -11.08
CA SER A 96 -0.36 -17.50 -10.12
C SER A 96 -1.48 -16.46 -10.09
N GLY A 97 -2.31 -16.36 -11.15
CA GLY A 97 -3.51 -15.53 -11.16
C GLY A 97 -4.50 -15.81 -10.02
N ALA A 98 -4.53 -17.02 -9.45
CA ALA A 98 -5.31 -17.31 -8.25
C ALA A 98 -4.73 -16.64 -6.99
N ALA A 99 -3.40 -16.67 -6.83
CA ALA A 99 -2.70 -15.98 -5.74
C ALA A 99 -2.85 -14.45 -5.87
N LEU A 100 -2.74 -13.90 -7.08
CA LEU A 100 -2.98 -12.47 -7.34
C LEU A 100 -4.40 -12.06 -6.95
N LYS A 101 -5.42 -12.82 -7.38
CA LYS A 101 -6.81 -12.56 -6.99
C LYS A 101 -7.04 -12.66 -5.48
N PHE A 102 -6.39 -13.62 -4.83
CA PHE A 102 -6.46 -13.76 -3.39
C PHE A 102 -5.82 -12.57 -2.64
N MET A 103 -4.67 -12.08 -3.12
CA MET A 103 -4.05 -10.87 -2.58
C MET A 103 -4.97 -9.66 -2.73
N SER A 104 -5.61 -9.46 -3.88
CA SER A 104 -6.60 -8.39 -4.07
C SER A 104 -7.86 -8.56 -3.21
N TYR A 105 -8.25 -9.81 -2.91
CA TYR A 105 -9.36 -10.09 -2.00
C TYR A 105 -9.03 -9.74 -0.54
N LEU A 106 -7.82 -10.08 -0.08
CA LEU A 106 -7.35 -9.71 1.26
C LEU A 106 -7.12 -8.21 1.38
N ASP A 107 -6.53 -7.60 0.35
CA ASP A 107 -6.28 -6.17 0.31
C ASP A 107 -6.55 -5.58 -1.08
N PRO A 108 -7.71 -4.93 -1.29
CA PRO A 108 -8.04 -4.30 -2.56
C PRO A 108 -7.20 -3.06 -2.85
N ASN A 109 -6.46 -2.54 -1.86
CA ASN A 109 -5.58 -1.39 -2.02
C ASN A 109 -4.15 -1.78 -2.39
N LEU A 110 -3.86 -3.09 -2.43
CA LEU A 110 -2.57 -3.61 -2.81
C LEU A 110 -2.32 -3.36 -4.30
N THR A 111 -1.25 -2.64 -4.58
CA THR A 111 -0.68 -2.48 -5.91
C THR A 111 0.58 -3.31 -6.00
N HIS A 112 0.91 -3.83 -7.18
CA HIS A 112 2.04 -4.73 -7.32
C HIS A 112 2.62 -4.73 -8.74
N ASP A 113 3.90 -5.06 -8.85
CA ASP A 113 4.53 -5.55 -10.07
C ASP A 113 5.34 -6.81 -9.75
N LEU A 114 4.62 -7.90 -9.50
CA LEU A 114 5.24 -9.19 -9.21
C LEU A 114 5.88 -9.85 -10.44
N THR A 115 5.66 -9.27 -11.62
CA THR A 115 6.20 -9.72 -12.92
C THR A 115 7.46 -8.97 -13.35
N SER A 116 7.90 -7.99 -12.54
CA SER A 116 9.10 -7.21 -12.79
C SER A 116 10.30 -8.10 -13.08
N GLN A 117 11.06 -7.73 -14.11
CA GLN A 117 12.31 -8.42 -14.50
C GLN A 117 13.53 -7.93 -13.72
N THR A 118 13.33 -7.00 -12.78
CA THR A 118 14.39 -6.49 -11.89
C THR A 118 14.02 -6.74 -10.44
N LYS A 119 13.10 -5.93 -9.89
CA LYS A 119 12.71 -5.94 -8.48
C LYS A 119 11.20 -6.00 -8.33
N PRO A 120 10.65 -7.21 -8.15
CA PRO A 120 9.24 -7.40 -7.87
C PRO A 120 8.81 -6.76 -6.56
N TRP A 121 7.54 -6.35 -6.49
CA TRP A 121 6.99 -5.73 -5.29
C TRP A 121 5.46 -5.86 -5.22
N ALA A 122 4.92 -5.76 -4.00
CA ALA A 122 3.51 -5.63 -3.72
C ALA A 122 3.33 -4.73 -2.48
N LEU A 123 2.81 -3.53 -2.67
CA LEU A 123 2.71 -2.49 -1.65
C LEU A 123 1.30 -1.90 -1.59
N SER A 124 0.89 -1.54 -0.37
CA SER A 124 -0.41 -0.95 -0.05
C SER A 124 -0.23 0.18 0.96
N PRO A 125 -1.11 1.19 1.02
CA PRO A 125 -1.06 2.17 2.10
C PRO A 125 -1.10 1.50 3.48
N LEU A 126 -0.18 1.86 4.37
CA LEU A 126 -0.02 1.26 5.70
C LEU A 126 -1.34 1.25 6.48
N VAL A 127 -2.03 2.39 6.48
CA VAL A 127 -3.31 2.60 7.18
C VAL A 127 -4.45 1.73 6.64
N ALA A 128 -4.35 1.26 5.40
CA ALA A 128 -5.39 0.43 4.78
C ALA A 128 -5.10 -1.07 4.92
N THR A 129 -3.83 -1.46 4.80
CA THR A 129 -3.45 -2.87 4.67
C THR A 129 -3.44 -3.64 5.99
N MET A 130 -3.17 -2.94 7.09
CA MET A 130 -3.01 -3.56 8.41
C MET A 130 -4.32 -4.23 8.90
N PRO A 131 -4.29 -5.52 9.28
CA PRO A 131 -5.47 -6.19 9.85
C PRO A 131 -5.77 -5.71 11.27
N HIS A 132 -4.75 -5.26 12.01
CA HIS A 132 -4.91 -4.58 13.30
C HIS A 132 -4.01 -3.35 13.33
N PHE A 133 -4.59 -2.20 13.65
CA PHE A 133 -3.86 -0.94 13.75
C PHE A 133 -4.51 -0.04 14.79
N ALA A 134 -3.67 0.60 15.60
CA ALA A 134 -4.05 1.60 16.58
C ALA A 134 -3.21 2.86 16.41
N HIS A 135 -3.85 4.01 16.63
CA HIS A 135 -3.23 5.32 16.58
C HIS A 135 -3.52 6.08 17.87
N SER A 136 -2.49 6.75 18.40
CA SER A 136 -2.61 7.59 19.59
C SER A 136 -1.76 8.86 19.44
N HIS A 137 -2.33 10.02 19.76
CA HIS A 137 -1.73 11.35 19.55
C HIS A 137 -1.37 12.00 20.88
N LYS A 138 -0.13 12.50 21.03
CA LYS A 138 0.40 13.17 22.25
C LYS A 138 0.21 12.39 23.56
N SER A 139 -0.21 11.13 23.48
CA SER A 139 -0.41 10.26 24.62
C SER A 139 0.89 9.52 24.94
N ARG A 140 1.03 9.10 26.19
CA ARG A 140 2.06 8.12 26.54
C ARG A 140 1.90 6.88 25.63
N PRO A 141 2.98 6.39 24.99
CA PRO A 141 2.90 5.21 24.14
C PRO A 141 2.25 4.04 24.91
N PRO A 142 1.28 3.33 24.31
CA PRO A 142 0.70 2.17 24.95
C PRO A 142 1.80 1.12 25.20
N LYS A 143 1.66 0.35 26.28
CA LYS A 143 2.67 -0.66 26.65
C LYS A 143 2.90 -1.61 25.47
N PHE A 144 4.16 -1.75 25.07
CA PHE A 144 4.59 -2.65 24.00
C PHE A 144 5.72 -3.57 24.49
N PRO A 145 5.55 -4.91 24.41
CA PRO A 145 4.33 -5.59 23.96
C PRO A 145 3.19 -5.45 24.96
N SER A 146 1.97 -5.46 24.44
CA SER A 146 0.78 -5.49 25.28
C SER A 146 0.46 -6.94 25.69
N SER A 147 -0.13 -7.11 26.88
CA SER A 147 -0.60 -8.42 27.36
C SER A 147 -1.84 -8.92 26.62
N SER A 148 -2.54 -8.03 25.92
CA SER A 148 -3.68 -8.35 25.07
C SER A 148 -3.28 -8.34 23.60
N SER A 149 -4.18 -8.82 22.75
CA SER A 149 -4.02 -8.67 21.30
C SER A 149 -4.35 -7.24 20.88
N LEU A 150 -3.64 -6.73 19.87
CA LEU A 150 -3.96 -5.43 19.28
C LEU A 150 -5.32 -5.51 18.59
N THR A 151 -6.18 -4.54 18.88
CA THR A 151 -7.44 -4.30 18.18
C THR A 151 -7.37 -2.99 17.41
N ASP A 152 -8.31 -2.82 16.49
CA ASP A 152 -8.48 -1.56 15.78
C ASP A 152 -8.86 -0.43 16.76
N ASP A 153 -8.02 0.59 16.86
CA ASP A 153 -8.31 1.82 17.59
C ASP A 153 -7.87 3.05 16.78
N ASN A 154 -8.84 3.62 16.07
CA ASN A 154 -8.66 4.82 15.25
C ASN A 154 -9.36 6.04 15.89
N SER A 155 -9.71 5.97 17.18
CA SER A 155 -10.52 6.99 17.87
C SER A 155 -9.88 8.38 17.86
N GLN A 156 -8.55 8.43 17.89
CA GLN A 156 -7.77 9.68 17.88
C GLN A 156 -7.27 10.06 16.48
N LEU A 157 -7.64 9.31 15.44
CA LEU A 157 -7.13 9.57 14.09
C LEU A 157 -7.57 10.95 13.59
N SER A 158 -8.72 11.46 14.07
CA SER A 158 -9.20 12.83 13.83
C SER A 158 -8.19 13.92 14.23
N LEU A 159 -7.33 13.66 15.21
CA LEU A 159 -6.33 14.62 15.69
C LEU A 159 -5.12 14.73 14.74
N ALA A 160 -4.94 13.74 13.87
CA ALA A 160 -3.94 13.73 12.81
C ALA A 160 -4.49 14.30 11.49
N PHE A 161 -5.72 14.81 11.46
CA PHE A 161 -6.27 15.42 10.25
C PHE A 161 -5.63 16.79 10.03
N HIS A 162 -5.19 17.02 8.79
CA HIS A 162 -4.72 18.32 8.35
C HIS A 162 -5.77 18.89 7.38
N GLU A 163 -6.23 20.11 7.64
CA GLU A 163 -7.05 20.85 6.68
C GLU A 163 -6.10 21.32 5.58
N GLU A 164 -6.35 20.91 4.33
CA GLU A 164 -5.70 21.55 3.19
C GLU A 164 -6.28 22.97 3.11
N ASP A 165 -5.49 24.00 3.46
CA ASP A 165 -5.88 25.39 3.21
C ASP A 165 -6.11 25.56 1.70
N GLU A 166 -7.38 25.70 1.27
CA GLU A 166 -7.76 25.94 -0.14
C GLU A 166 -7.43 27.37 -0.63
N ASP A 167 -6.54 28.11 0.05
CA ASP A 167 -6.21 29.50 -0.26
C ASP A 167 -4.75 29.67 -0.73
N ALA A 168 -4.39 29.02 -1.83
CA ALA A 168 -3.13 29.30 -2.54
C ALA A 168 -3.31 29.32 -4.06
N ASP A 169 -4.37 29.94 -4.56
CA ASP A 169 -4.43 30.40 -5.95
C ASP A 169 -5.46 31.54 -6.08
N SER A 170 -5.04 32.76 -5.78
CA SER A 170 -5.71 33.99 -6.22
C SER A 170 -4.64 35.00 -6.64
N PRO A 171 -4.54 35.36 -7.94
CA PRO A 171 -3.60 36.39 -8.37
C PRO A 171 -4.11 37.75 -7.87
N LEU A 172 -3.30 38.40 -7.04
CA LEU A 172 -3.49 39.81 -6.65
C LEU A 172 -3.42 40.69 -7.92
N SER A 173 -4.56 41.15 -8.39
CA SER A 173 -4.67 42.25 -9.34
C SER A 173 -4.48 43.58 -8.59
N SER A 174 -3.26 44.10 -8.54
CA SER A 174 -3.01 45.49 -8.19
C SER A 174 -2.90 46.32 -9.47
N ALA A 175 -3.95 47.08 -9.76
CA ALA A 175 -3.95 48.13 -10.76
C ALA A 175 -3.12 49.33 -10.28
N SER A 176 -2.20 49.80 -11.13
CA SER A 176 -1.74 51.19 -11.11
C SER A 176 -1.40 51.62 -12.53
N SER A 177 -2.20 52.56 -13.03
CA SER A 177 -2.09 53.23 -14.32
C SER A 177 -1.20 54.47 -14.23
N SER A 178 -0.23 54.64 -15.16
CA SER A 178 -0.01 55.89 -15.91
C SER A 178 1.19 55.83 -16.88
N THR A 179 0.87 55.87 -18.18
CA THR A 179 1.41 56.70 -19.28
C THR A 179 2.93 56.97 -19.42
N SER A 180 3.50 56.62 -20.59
CA SER A 180 4.04 57.60 -21.59
C SER A 180 4.69 56.94 -22.84
N SER A 181 4.07 57.20 -24.01
CA SER A 181 4.63 57.61 -25.33
C SER A 181 5.85 56.96 -26.02
N LEU A 182 5.56 56.45 -27.24
CA LEU A 182 6.17 56.70 -28.59
C LEU A 182 7.64 56.32 -28.88
N SER A 183 7.87 55.45 -29.89
CA SER A 183 8.40 55.85 -31.22
C SER A 183 8.57 54.69 -32.23
N SER A 184 8.58 55.09 -33.51
CA SER A 184 8.35 54.41 -34.79
C SER A 184 9.52 53.61 -35.41
N GLY A 185 9.20 52.83 -36.46
CA GLY A 185 10.11 52.46 -37.57
C GLY A 185 9.81 51.08 -38.19
N SER A 186 8.98 50.97 -39.25
CA SER A 186 9.34 50.72 -40.67
C SER A 186 10.28 49.50 -40.88
N SER A 187 10.10 48.51 -41.78
CA SER A 187 9.61 48.50 -43.17
C SER A 187 9.81 47.06 -43.71
N ILE A 188 8.93 46.47 -44.55
CA ILE A 188 9.11 46.23 -46.02
C ILE A 188 9.24 44.72 -46.45
N HIS A 189 8.41 44.35 -47.46
CA HIS A 189 8.54 43.34 -48.56
C HIS A 189 8.76 41.83 -48.23
N SER A 190 8.30 40.81 -48.97
CA SER A 190 7.52 40.67 -50.23
C SER A 190 7.17 39.19 -50.46
N GLY A 191 6.05 38.93 -51.17
CA GLY A 191 5.85 37.83 -52.14
C GLY A 191 5.74 36.39 -51.60
N ASP A 192 5.17 35.42 -52.30
CA ASP A 192 4.31 35.36 -53.47
C ASP A 192 3.79 33.91 -53.56
N SER A 193 2.55 33.76 -54.02
CA SER A 193 1.91 32.66 -54.78
C SER A 193 2.25 31.18 -54.58
N GLY A 194 1.18 30.34 -54.52
CA GLY A 194 1.28 28.92 -54.89
C GLY A 194 0.03 28.06 -54.62
N ASN A 195 -0.92 28.06 -55.57
CA ASN A 195 -1.94 27.04 -55.90
C ASN A 195 -1.51 25.56 -55.59
N SER A 196 -2.34 24.52 -55.46
CA SER A 196 -3.77 24.25 -55.65
C SER A 196 -4.04 22.74 -55.42
N SER A 197 -5.21 22.40 -54.87
CA SER A 197 -6.12 21.26 -55.16
C SER A 197 -5.61 19.85 -55.54
N SER A 198 -6.12 18.83 -54.84
CA SER A 198 -6.84 17.65 -55.41
C SER A 198 -7.34 16.74 -54.27
N SER A 199 -8.64 16.73 -53.96
CA SER A 199 -9.69 15.82 -54.45
C SER A 199 -9.60 14.35 -53.99
N SER A 200 -10.43 14.05 -52.99
CA SER A 200 -11.32 12.88 -52.84
C SER A 200 -11.12 11.64 -53.74
N SER A 201 -11.03 10.48 -53.12
CA SER A 201 -11.82 9.31 -53.56
C SER A 201 -12.23 8.41 -52.39
N SER A 202 -13.53 8.26 -52.27
CA SER A 202 -14.26 7.24 -51.51
C SER A 202 -14.19 5.88 -52.21
N ARG A 203 -14.21 4.76 -51.45
CA ARG A 203 -15.03 3.58 -51.78
C ARG A 203 -15.17 2.62 -50.60
N LYS A 204 -16.43 2.26 -50.36
CA LYS A 204 -16.94 1.20 -49.48
C LYS A 204 -16.77 -0.17 -50.15
N SER A 205 -16.70 -1.23 -49.35
CA SER A 205 -17.37 -2.50 -49.67
C SER A 205 -17.65 -3.34 -48.42
N HIS A 206 -18.82 -3.98 -48.46
CA HIS A 206 -19.42 -4.89 -47.49
C HIS A 206 -19.16 -6.35 -47.85
N SER A 207 -19.21 -7.25 -46.86
CA SER A 207 -19.92 -8.56 -46.82
C SER A 207 -19.43 -9.38 -45.60
N SER A 208 -20.24 -9.68 -44.58
CA SER A 208 -21.19 -10.83 -44.42
C SER A 208 -20.51 -12.19 -44.63
N ASN A 209 -20.47 -13.16 -43.70
CA ASN A 209 -21.55 -13.84 -42.97
C ASN A 209 -20.97 -14.72 -41.85
N GLY A 210 -21.77 -15.12 -40.85
CA GLY A 210 -21.45 -16.29 -40.03
C GLY A 210 -22.11 -16.39 -38.66
N SER A 211 -23.42 -16.58 -38.62
CA SER A 211 -24.20 -16.90 -37.42
C SER A 211 -23.98 -18.33 -36.92
N THR A 212 -23.74 -18.53 -35.62
CA THR A 212 -24.22 -19.72 -34.90
C THR A 212 -24.72 -19.32 -33.51
N SER A 213 -25.99 -19.64 -33.26
CA SER A 213 -26.67 -19.46 -31.98
C SER A 213 -26.61 -20.77 -31.20
N SER A 214 -26.32 -20.72 -29.90
CA SER A 214 -26.84 -21.71 -28.98
C SER A 214 -27.19 -21.06 -27.63
N LYS A 215 -28.41 -21.37 -27.20
CA LYS A 215 -29.16 -20.85 -26.07
C LYS A 215 -28.60 -21.40 -24.75
N ILE A 216 -28.32 -20.53 -23.77
CA ILE A 216 -28.40 -20.92 -22.35
C ILE A 216 -29.19 -19.86 -21.57
N LYS A 217 -30.14 -20.37 -20.79
CA LYS A 217 -31.27 -19.69 -20.18
C LYS A 217 -30.85 -18.84 -18.98
N SER A 218 -31.44 -17.65 -18.89
CA SER A 218 -31.40 -16.75 -17.74
C SER A 218 -32.20 -17.33 -16.57
N LEU A 219 -31.60 -17.34 -15.37
CA LEU A 219 -32.30 -17.51 -14.10
C LEU A 219 -32.07 -16.27 -13.21
N SER A 220 -33.11 -15.44 -13.20
CA SER A 220 -33.71 -14.72 -12.07
C SER A 220 -32.88 -14.34 -10.82
N LYS A 221 -32.77 -13.02 -10.65
CA LYS A 221 -33.33 -12.24 -9.52
C LYS A 221 -32.67 -12.44 -8.13
N ILE A 222 -31.54 -11.76 -7.91
CA ILE A 222 -31.13 -11.29 -6.58
C ILE A 222 -31.37 -9.78 -6.52
N ARG A 223 -32.21 -9.36 -5.58
CA ARG A 223 -32.62 -7.98 -5.33
C ARG A 223 -31.40 -7.12 -4.98
N ARG A 224 -31.10 -6.14 -5.82
CA ARG A 224 -30.30 -4.96 -5.44
C ARG A 224 -31.12 -4.14 -4.45
N GLY A 225 -30.71 -4.15 -3.18
CA GLY A 225 -31.19 -3.22 -2.17
C GLY A 225 -30.75 -1.79 -2.52
N GLY A 226 -31.62 -0.84 -2.25
CA GLY A 226 -31.61 0.51 -2.82
C GLY A 226 -30.36 1.32 -2.51
N GLY A 227 -29.90 2.05 -3.51
CA GLY A 227 -28.97 3.14 -3.33
C GLY A 227 -29.66 4.30 -2.60
N HIS A 228 -29.06 4.74 -1.51
CA HIS A 228 -29.23 6.12 -1.07
C HIS A 228 -28.15 6.95 -1.75
N SER A 229 -28.59 7.70 -2.76
CA SER A 229 -27.88 8.85 -3.28
C SER A 229 -27.76 9.88 -2.15
N MET A 230 -26.58 9.97 -1.54
CA MET A 230 -26.23 11.14 -0.73
C MET A 230 -25.87 12.26 -1.70
N SER A 231 -26.68 13.32 -1.63
CA SER A 231 -26.44 14.60 -2.25
C SER A 231 -25.03 15.09 -1.90
N ARG A 232 -24.21 15.29 -2.94
CA ARG A 232 -22.97 16.07 -2.85
C ARG A 232 -23.34 17.50 -2.47
N ASN A 233 -22.90 17.93 -1.29
CA ASN A 233 -22.69 19.35 -1.01
C ASN A 233 -21.25 19.49 -0.50
N GLY A 234 -20.50 20.40 -1.12
CA GLY A 234 -19.18 20.80 -0.67
C GLY A 234 -19.27 21.48 0.69
N ASN A 235 -18.48 20.95 1.62
CA ASN A 235 -17.87 21.58 2.80
C ASN A 235 -17.07 20.45 3.46
N GLY A 236 -15.86 20.73 3.93
CA GLY A 236 -14.93 19.74 4.51
C GLY A 236 -15.67 18.76 5.43
N ALA A 237 -15.80 17.51 4.97
CA ALA A 237 -16.52 16.50 5.74
C ALA A 237 -15.70 16.21 7.00
N PRO A 238 -16.29 16.28 8.20
CA PRO A 238 -15.58 15.94 9.43
C PRO A 238 -15.07 14.49 9.35
N PRO A 239 -13.95 14.18 10.04
CA PRO A 239 -13.39 12.83 10.03
C PRO A 239 -14.45 11.79 10.40
N PRO A 240 -14.50 10.65 9.71
CA PRO A 240 -15.50 9.62 9.97
C PRO A 240 -15.39 9.11 11.41
N VAL A 241 -16.46 9.26 12.16
CA VAL A 241 -16.50 8.92 13.60
C VAL A 241 -16.51 7.40 13.86
N ASN A 242 -16.60 6.56 12.82
CA ASN A 242 -16.87 5.12 12.93
C ASN A 242 -15.82 4.24 12.19
N LEU A 243 -14.54 4.41 12.48
CA LEU A 243 -13.47 3.52 12.01
C LEU A 243 -13.08 2.50 13.09
N HIS A 244 -14.02 1.70 13.57
CA HIS A 244 -13.80 0.76 14.68
C HIS A 244 -13.31 -0.62 14.23
N THR A 245 -13.36 -0.91 12.93
CA THR A 245 -12.99 -2.21 12.38
C THR A 245 -12.03 -2.07 11.20
N ALA A 246 -11.21 -3.11 10.99
CA ALA A 246 -10.23 -3.12 9.91
C ALA A 246 -10.89 -3.00 8.53
N ALA A 247 -12.09 -3.58 8.36
CA ALA A 247 -12.86 -3.47 7.12
C ALA A 247 -13.32 -2.03 6.85
N GLN A 248 -13.83 -1.32 7.88
CA GLN A 248 -14.21 0.08 7.77
C GLN A 248 -13.00 0.96 7.47
N ARG A 249 -11.90 0.78 8.22
CA ARG A 249 -10.63 1.50 8.00
C ARG A 249 -10.11 1.30 6.58
N ARG A 250 -10.00 0.04 6.14
CA ARG A 250 -9.52 -0.33 4.79
C ARG A 250 -10.40 0.25 3.69
N SER A 251 -11.72 0.24 3.87
CA SER A 251 -12.65 0.85 2.92
C SER A 251 -12.50 2.38 2.88
N TYR A 252 -12.42 3.04 4.03
CA TYR A 252 -12.27 4.50 4.09
C TYR A 252 -10.95 4.96 3.46
N PHE A 253 -9.84 4.34 3.85
CA PHE A 253 -8.51 4.64 3.31
C PHE A 253 -8.23 4.02 1.95
N SER A 254 -9.22 3.44 1.27
CA SER A 254 -9.08 3.10 -0.15
C SER A 254 -9.04 4.34 -1.06
N VAL A 255 -9.62 5.44 -0.59
CA VAL A 255 -9.69 6.70 -1.32
C VAL A 255 -8.45 7.55 -0.99
N SER A 256 -7.67 7.95 -2.00
CA SER A 256 -6.45 8.77 -1.81
C SER A 256 -6.72 10.07 -1.07
N LYS A 257 -7.82 10.78 -1.37
CA LYS A 257 -8.20 12.02 -0.66
C LYS A 257 -8.29 11.82 0.86
N ASN A 258 -8.86 10.70 1.30
CA ASN A 258 -9.01 10.40 2.72
C ASN A 258 -7.67 10.07 3.39
N ARG A 259 -6.70 9.54 2.64
CA ARG A 259 -5.34 9.30 3.13
C ARG A 259 -4.55 10.60 3.22
N LYS A 260 -4.66 11.46 2.21
CA LYS A 260 -4.00 12.78 2.17
C LYS A 260 -4.45 13.70 3.29
N SER A 261 -5.70 13.57 3.74
CA SER A 261 -6.21 14.35 4.86
C SER A 261 -5.64 13.93 6.22
N VAL A 262 -4.82 12.86 6.31
CA VAL A 262 -4.20 12.38 7.56
C VAL A 262 -2.69 12.50 7.46
N VAL A 263 -2.07 13.16 8.43
CA VAL A 263 -0.61 13.34 8.51
C VAL A 263 -0.12 12.80 9.85
N PHE A 264 0.82 11.86 9.81
CA PHE A 264 1.48 11.34 11.01
C PHE A 264 2.83 12.00 11.20
N GLY A 265 3.18 12.37 12.43
CA GLY A 265 4.46 12.95 12.79
C GLY A 265 4.99 12.51 14.16
N PRO A 266 5.90 13.29 14.77
CA PRO A 266 6.59 12.93 16.02
C PRO A 266 5.69 12.70 17.24
N GLU A 267 4.47 13.23 17.19
CA GLU A 267 3.47 13.14 18.25
C GLU A 267 2.48 11.98 18.05
N ASP A 268 2.57 11.27 16.93
CA ASP A 268 1.64 10.21 16.55
C ASP A 268 2.31 8.85 16.71
N ILE A 269 1.86 8.08 17.71
CA ILE A 269 2.30 6.71 17.92
C ILE A 269 1.37 5.78 17.17
N ILE A 270 1.95 5.00 16.27
CA ILE A 270 1.27 3.94 15.53
C ILE A 270 1.68 2.61 16.12
N THR A 271 0.70 1.74 16.38
CA THR A 271 0.93 0.33 16.70
C THR A 271 0.21 -0.53 15.66
N THR A 272 0.91 -1.49 15.07
CA THR A 272 0.38 -2.41 14.06
C THR A 272 0.66 -3.86 14.44
N ASP A 273 -0.19 -4.76 13.95
CA ASP A 273 0.03 -6.20 13.98
C ASP A 273 -0.36 -6.75 12.60
N PHE A 274 0.65 -7.03 11.76
CA PHE A 274 0.46 -7.62 10.45
C PHE A 274 0.54 -9.14 10.57
N CYS A 275 -0.62 -9.79 10.60
CA CYS A 275 -0.74 -11.21 10.89
C CYS A 275 -1.79 -11.91 10.03
N TYR A 276 -1.49 -13.11 9.56
CA TYR A 276 -2.42 -13.94 8.79
C TYR A 276 -2.17 -15.42 9.05
N GLY A 277 -3.15 -16.25 8.64
CA GLY A 277 -3.10 -17.71 8.74
C GLY A 277 -2.73 -18.45 7.46
N PHE A 278 -2.44 -17.72 6.39
CA PHE A 278 -2.27 -18.30 5.05
C PHE A 278 -0.82 -18.67 4.73
N LEU A 279 0.16 -18.24 5.53
CA LEU A 279 1.57 -18.58 5.32
C LEU A 279 2.07 -19.51 6.43
N GLU A 280 2.56 -20.67 6.05
CA GLU A 280 3.15 -21.64 6.96
C GLU A 280 4.66 -21.70 6.72
N PHE A 281 5.48 -21.51 7.75
CA PHE A 281 6.95 -21.42 7.60
C PHE A 281 7.67 -22.75 7.89
N ALA A 282 6.98 -23.72 8.51
CA ALA A 282 7.53 -25.03 8.86
C ALA A 282 6.50 -26.14 8.54
N PRO A 283 6.91 -27.27 7.93
CA PRO A 283 8.27 -27.65 7.56
C PRO A 283 8.77 -27.00 6.25
N SER A 284 7.90 -26.34 5.48
CA SER A 284 8.24 -25.62 4.25
C SER A 284 7.39 -24.35 4.09
N LEU A 285 7.97 -23.30 3.50
CA LEU A 285 7.30 -22.02 3.27
C LEU A 285 6.15 -22.16 2.27
N THR A 286 4.91 -22.23 2.76
CA THR A 286 3.73 -22.61 1.98
C THR A 286 2.62 -21.59 2.12
N LEU A 287 2.08 -21.12 0.99
CA LEU A 287 0.84 -20.33 0.94
C LEU A 287 -0.38 -21.26 0.84
N ARG A 288 -1.24 -21.24 1.86
CA ARG A 288 -2.49 -21.98 1.96
C ARG A 288 -3.65 -21.07 1.55
N LEU A 289 -4.27 -21.33 0.41
CA LEU A 289 -5.48 -20.62 -0.03
C LEU A 289 -6.75 -21.38 0.37
N PRO A 290 -7.90 -20.67 0.55
CA PRO A 290 -9.20 -21.32 0.71
C PRO A 290 -9.50 -22.32 -0.40
N GLY A 291 -10.18 -23.41 -0.07
CA GLY A 291 -10.50 -24.48 -1.01
C GLY A 291 -9.40 -25.54 -1.20
N GLY A 292 -8.40 -25.56 -0.32
CA GLY A 292 -7.37 -26.61 -0.28
C GLY A 292 -6.21 -26.41 -1.27
N ILE A 293 -6.16 -25.28 -1.97
CA ILE A 293 -5.08 -24.94 -2.89
C ILE A 293 -3.86 -24.51 -2.06
N SER A 294 -2.69 -25.08 -2.33
CA SER A 294 -1.44 -24.74 -1.64
C SER A 294 -0.33 -24.47 -2.65
N PHE A 295 0.50 -23.45 -2.38
CA PHE A 295 1.67 -23.10 -3.18
C PHE A 295 2.93 -23.16 -2.32
N ASP A 296 3.91 -23.94 -2.76
CA ASP A 296 5.26 -23.95 -2.17
C ASP A 296 6.00 -22.69 -2.62
N LEU A 297 6.05 -21.68 -1.76
CA LEU A 297 6.62 -20.37 -2.07
C LEU A 297 8.13 -20.41 -2.23
N LEU A 298 8.80 -21.36 -1.58
CA LEU A 298 10.26 -21.49 -1.65
C LEU A 298 10.73 -21.75 -3.08
N ARG A 299 9.97 -22.53 -3.86
CA ARG A 299 10.24 -22.80 -5.28
C ARG A 299 10.13 -21.57 -6.17
N TYR A 300 9.36 -20.56 -5.76
CA TYR A 300 9.04 -19.40 -6.59
C TYR A 300 9.90 -18.18 -6.26
N TRP A 301 10.43 -18.14 -5.05
CA TRP A 301 11.26 -17.04 -4.55
C TRP A 301 12.77 -17.30 -4.73
N ASP A 302 13.15 -18.48 -5.23
CA ASP A 302 14.54 -18.86 -5.54
C ASP A 302 15.47 -18.64 -4.34
N GLY A 303 14.98 -19.05 -3.16
CA GLY A 303 15.69 -18.90 -1.88
C GLY A 303 15.94 -17.46 -1.43
N GLN A 304 15.40 -16.44 -2.13
CA GLN A 304 15.62 -15.05 -1.75
C GLN A 304 14.79 -14.67 -0.50
N PRO A 305 15.29 -13.72 0.32
CA PRO A 305 14.56 -13.26 1.49
C PRO A 305 13.21 -12.63 1.14
N VAL A 306 12.22 -12.86 1.98
CA VAL A 306 10.95 -12.13 1.94
C VAL A 306 11.11 -10.90 2.80
N ARG A 307 11.03 -9.72 2.18
CA ARG A 307 11.11 -8.45 2.92
C ARG A 307 9.72 -7.89 3.12
N PHE A 308 9.42 -7.50 4.36
CA PHE A 308 8.28 -6.71 4.76
C PHE A 308 8.78 -5.30 5.05
N MET A 309 8.44 -4.36 4.19
CA MET A 309 9.04 -3.03 4.18
C MET A 309 7.97 -1.97 4.38
N CYS A 310 8.22 -1.05 5.29
CA CYS A 310 7.49 0.21 5.40
C CYS A 310 8.33 1.32 4.78
N CYS A 311 7.78 2.03 3.80
CA CYS A 311 8.53 2.97 2.98
C CYS A 311 7.66 4.12 2.47
N GLU A 312 8.32 5.16 1.99
CA GLU A 312 7.64 6.27 1.32
C GLU A 312 7.14 5.86 -0.07
N ARG A 313 6.02 6.43 -0.50
CA ARG A 313 5.58 6.41 -1.89
C ARG A 313 6.45 7.38 -2.69
N LYS A 314 6.95 6.92 -3.85
CA LYS A 314 7.65 7.80 -4.79
C LYS A 314 6.65 8.44 -5.75
N ALA A 315 6.73 9.75 -5.94
CA ALA A 315 5.90 10.46 -6.90
C ALA A 315 6.19 10.00 -8.34
N SER A 316 5.14 9.76 -9.11
CA SER A 316 5.20 9.26 -10.49
C SER A 316 5.79 10.23 -11.52
N ASN A 317 6.14 11.45 -11.11
CA ASN A 317 6.61 12.52 -12.02
C ASN A 317 8.06 12.31 -12.52
N VAL A 318 8.73 11.23 -12.13
CA VAL A 318 10.03 10.83 -12.67
C VAL A 318 9.80 9.85 -13.81
N SER A 319 9.94 10.35 -15.04
CA SER A 319 9.70 9.70 -16.34
C SER A 319 10.66 8.53 -16.68
N ARG A 320 10.85 7.57 -15.77
CA ARG A 320 11.56 6.33 -16.04
C ARG A 320 10.70 5.15 -15.60
N SER A 321 10.23 4.37 -16.58
CA SER A 321 9.38 3.17 -16.41
C SER A 321 9.99 2.09 -15.51
N ASP A 322 11.30 2.17 -15.24
CA ASP A 322 12.07 1.17 -14.48
C ASP A 322 12.41 1.60 -13.05
N SER A 323 11.87 2.71 -12.55
CA SER A 323 12.18 3.16 -11.18
C SER A 323 11.23 2.55 -10.13
N GLU A 324 11.81 2.05 -9.04
CA GLU A 324 11.07 1.54 -7.87
C GLU A 324 9.99 2.56 -7.41
N PRO A 325 8.74 2.14 -7.14
CA PRO A 325 7.65 3.05 -6.76
C PRO A 325 7.72 3.50 -5.30
N TRP A 326 8.75 3.10 -4.55
CA TRP A 326 8.99 3.53 -3.18
C TRP A 326 10.24 4.39 -3.05
N GLY A 327 10.26 5.22 -2.02
CA GLY A 327 11.35 6.08 -1.61
C GLY A 327 12.09 5.53 -0.40
N MET A 328 12.32 6.39 0.60
CA MET A 328 13.07 6.02 1.80
C MET A 328 12.33 4.94 2.61
N SER A 329 13.10 4.10 3.31
CA SER A 329 12.55 3.10 4.23
C SER A 329 12.43 3.65 5.63
N PHE A 330 11.31 3.34 6.29
CA PHE A 330 11.09 3.63 7.71
C PHE A 330 11.56 2.47 8.57
N TRP A 331 11.27 1.23 8.13
CA TRP A 331 11.73 0.00 8.73
C TRP A 331 11.54 -1.18 7.77
N CYS A 332 12.29 -2.25 8.01
CA CYS A 332 12.25 -3.47 7.23
C CYS A 332 12.41 -4.69 8.14
N VAL A 333 11.63 -5.73 7.86
CA VAL A 333 11.80 -7.08 8.42
C VAL A 333 12.05 -8.04 7.27
N ALA A 334 13.14 -8.81 7.32
CA ALA A 334 13.41 -9.85 6.34
C ALA A 334 13.35 -11.23 6.98
N ILE A 335 12.70 -12.16 6.30
CA ILE A 335 12.66 -13.57 6.67
C ILE A 335 13.37 -14.34 5.57
N GLU A 336 14.42 -15.07 5.92
CA GLU A 336 15.23 -15.85 4.99
C GLU A 336 15.42 -17.28 5.48
N MET A 337 15.54 -18.21 4.54
CA MET A 337 15.98 -19.58 4.84
C MET A 337 17.50 -19.60 4.77
N VAL A 338 18.15 -20.16 5.79
CA VAL A 338 19.59 -20.42 5.82
C VAL A 338 19.83 -21.93 5.90
N ASP A 339 20.88 -22.42 5.27
CA ASP A 339 21.17 -23.86 5.18
C ASP A 339 21.56 -24.52 6.52
#